data_AF-A0A947X7B7-F1
#
_entry.id   AF-A0A947X7B7-F1
#
_cell.length_a   1.000
_cell.length_b   1.000
_cell.length_c   1.000
_cell.angle_alpha   90.00
_cell.angle_beta   90.00
_cell.angle_gamma   90.00
#
_symmetry.space_group_name_H-M   'P 1'
#
loop_
_entity.id
_entity.type
_entity.pdbx_description
1 polymer ?
#
loop_
_entity_poly.entity_id
_entity_poly.type
_entity_poly.pdbx_seq_one_letter_code
_entity_poly.pdbx_strand_id
1 'polypeptide(L)'
;AESGVRVDRDRFRYWLIYRTVWWALGCLRMAKVWREGHDRMLERVVISRRTSEQELDLLMLLEEEAPQVERDRPLPPETPAMEREGEASTGEIATAIAEFLATVKHRMEGHDRFQLAVARNALGMIAREEAAGVAIADRDLAQALLAGTRDLADPGLLARLRRRALGKLAADIPKYPALASAKAQWTGES
;
A
#
# COMPACT_ATOMS: atom_id res chain seq x y z
N ALA A 1 -14.11 -34.34 25.49
CA ALA A 1 -15.32 -35.16 25.31
C ALA A 1 -15.51 -35.36 23.82
N GLU A 2 -15.30 -36.56 23.31
CA GLU A 2 -15.66 -36.90 21.93
C GLU A 2 -17.15 -37.25 21.91
N SER A 3 -17.98 -36.33 21.39
CA SER A 3 -19.35 -36.69 21.04
C SER A 3 -19.25 -37.67 19.87
N GLY A 4 -19.65 -38.93 20.02
CA GLY A 4 -19.59 -39.97 18.97
C GLY A 4 -20.49 -39.73 17.74
N VAL A 5 -20.71 -38.46 17.38
CA VAL A 5 -21.53 -38.00 16.27
C VAL A 5 -20.66 -37.93 15.01
N ARG A 6 -21.06 -38.67 13.98
CA ARG A 6 -20.41 -38.65 12.66
C ARG A 6 -20.67 -37.30 11.99
N VAL A 7 -19.61 -36.54 11.71
CA VAL A 7 -19.70 -35.26 11.00
C VAL A 7 -19.91 -35.50 9.50
N ASP A 8 -20.92 -34.83 8.95
CA ASP A 8 -21.16 -34.75 7.51
C ASP A 8 -20.06 -33.90 6.84
N ARG A 9 -19.33 -34.51 5.90
CA ARG A 9 -18.16 -33.90 5.25
C ARG A 9 -18.54 -32.75 4.33
N ASP A 10 -19.63 -32.87 3.58
CA ASP A 10 -20.05 -31.86 2.62
C ASP A 10 -20.60 -30.64 3.35
N ARG A 11 -21.38 -30.88 4.41
CA ARG A 11 -21.83 -29.82 5.30
C ARG A 11 -20.67 -29.14 6.00
N PHE A 12 -19.67 -29.88 6.48
CA PHE A 12 -18.48 -29.31 7.09
C PHE A 12 -17.70 -28.43 6.10
N ARG A 13 -17.45 -28.93 4.88
CA ARG A 13 -16.77 -28.20 3.81
C ARG A 13 -17.47 -26.88 3.51
N TYR A 14 -18.80 -26.90 3.35
CA TYR A 14 -19.59 -25.68 3.13
C TYR A 14 -19.37 -24.65 4.26
N TRP A 15 -19.50 -25.06 5.52
CA TRP A 15 -19.37 -24.15 6.65
C TRP A 15 -17.94 -23.63 6.83
N LEU A 16 -16.95 -24.44 6.50
CA LEU A 16 -15.55 -24.03 6.50
C LEU A 16 -15.33 -22.90 5.48
N ILE A 17 -15.68 -23.14 4.21
CA ILE A 17 -15.57 -22.12 3.14
C ILE A 17 -16.35 -20.86 3.51
N TYR A 18 -17.62 -21.01 3.91
CA TYR A 18 -18.46 -19.87 4.29
C TYR A 18 -17.83 -19.04 5.42
N ARG A 19 -17.27 -19.70 6.44
CA ARG A 19 -16.67 -18.99 7.58
C ARG A 19 -15.37 -18.28 7.19
N THR A 20 -14.57 -18.86 6.30
CA THR A 20 -13.38 -18.24 5.73
C THR A 20 -13.75 -16.99 4.93
N VAL A 21 -14.76 -17.05 4.04
CA VAL A 21 -15.29 -15.87 3.32
C VAL A 21 -15.77 -14.80 4.28
N TRP A 22 -16.56 -15.18 5.29
CA TRP A 22 -17.10 -14.24 6.27
C TRP A 22 -15.99 -13.48 7.00
N TRP A 23 -14.89 -14.16 7.35
CA TRP A 23 -13.74 -13.52 8.00
C TRP A 23 -12.98 -12.61 7.04
N ALA A 24 -12.77 -13.03 5.78
CA ALA A 24 -12.18 -12.19 4.74
C ALA A 24 -12.93 -10.84 4.59
N LEU A 25 -14.26 -10.89 4.50
CA LEU A 25 -15.10 -9.68 4.43
C LEU A 25 -14.99 -8.83 5.70
N GLY A 26 -14.86 -9.48 6.87
CA GLY A 26 -14.60 -8.82 8.14
C GLY A 26 -13.29 -8.04 8.14
N CYS A 27 -12.21 -8.65 7.64
CA CYS A 27 -10.91 -8.00 7.45
C CYS A 27 -11.00 -6.79 6.52
N LEU A 28 -11.57 -6.96 5.32
CA LEU A 28 -11.77 -5.87 4.36
C LEU A 28 -12.54 -4.69 4.94
N ARG A 29 -13.59 -4.97 5.73
CA ARG A 29 -14.38 -3.93 6.41
C ARG A 29 -13.54 -3.07 7.36
N MET A 30 -12.46 -3.60 7.94
CA MET A 30 -11.61 -2.82 8.86
C MET A 30 -10.92 -1.65 8.17
N ALA A 31 -10.44 -1.83 6.93
CA ALA A 31 -9.89 -0.72 6.15
C ALA A 31 -10.95 0.34 5.85
N LYS A 32 -12.16 -0.09 5.45
CA LYS A 32 -13.29 0.81 5.22
C LYS A 32 -13.64 1.64 6.47
N VAL A 33 -13.80 0.99 7.62
CA VAL A 33 -14.09 1.65 8.90
C VAL A 33 -13.03 2.70 9.26
N TRP A 34 -11.76 2.40 8.98
CA TRP A 34 -10.64 3.31 9.23
C TRP A 34 -10.62 4.50 8.25
N ARG A 35 -10.93 4.26 6.97
CA ARG A 35 -11.05 5.31 5.94
C ARG A 35 -12.20 6.26 6.22
N GLU A 36 -13.34 5.73 6.67
CA GLU A 36 -14.53 6.51 7.06
C GLU A 36 -14.34 7.28 8.38
N GLY A 37 -13.26 7.02 9.11
CA GLY A 37 -12.94 7.70 10.36
C GLY A 37 -13.79 7.27 11.56
N HIS A 38 -14.64 6.25 11.40
CA HIS A 38 -15.44 5.67 12.49
C HIS A 38 -14.55 5.09 13.61
N ASP A 39 -13.42 4.50 13.23
CA ASP A 39 -12.40 4.04 14.16
C ASP A 39 -11.01 4.14 13.49
N ARG A 40 -10.19 5.08 13.99
CA ARG A 40 -8.84 5.37 13.47
C ARG A 40 -7.72 4.55 14.13
N MET A 41 -8.06 3.51 14.89
CA MET A 41 -7.07 2.65 15.54
C MET A 41 -6.16 1.93 14.53
N LEU A 42 -4.87 1.81 14.87
CA LEU A 42 -3.85 1.14 14.05
C LEU A 42 -4.24 -0.32 13.74
N GLU A 43 -4.88 -1.00 14.68
CA GLU A 43 -5.30 -2.38 14.52
C GLU A 43 -6.26 -2.56 13.33
N ARG A 44 -7.05 -1.54 12.97
CA ARG A 44 -7.99 -1.62 11.84
C ARG A 44 -7.26 -1.82 10.51
N VAL A 45 -6.23 -1.02 10.25
CA VAL A 45 -5.45 -1.16 9.00
C VAL A 45 -4.64 -2.46 8.99
N VAL A 46 -4.10 -2.89 10.13
CA VAL A 46 -3.32 -4.13 10.21
C VAL A 46 -4.21 -5.36 10.02
N ILE A 47 -5.38 -5.43 10.68
CA ILE A 47 -6.32 -6.54 10.53
C ILE A 47 -6.83 -6.63 9.08
N SER A 48 -6.98 -5.50 8.39
CA SER A 48 -7.42 -5.53 7.00
C SER A 48 -6.49 -6.32 6.08
N ARG A 49 -5.17 -6.33 6.36
CA ARG A 49 -4.19 -7.11 5.59
C ARG A 49 -4.31 -8.61 5.79
N ARG A 50 -5.00 -9.06 6.84
CA ARG A 50 -5.25 -10.49 7.08
C ARG A 50 -6.24 -11.11 6.08
N THR A 51 -6.86 -10.29 5.22
CA THR A 51 -7.64 -10.80 4.07
C THR A 51 -6.79 -11.76 3.21
N SER A 52 -5.49 -11.50 3.05
CA SER A 52 -4.60 -12.36 2.27
C SER A 52 -4.48 -13.78 2.83
N GLU A 53 -4.56 -13.96 4.16
CA GLU A 53 -4.60 -15.29 4.78
C GLU A 53 -5.83 -16.04 4.26
N GLN A 54 -6.97 -15.35 4.21
CA GLN A 54 -8.26 -15.94 3.85
C GLN A 54 -8.40 -16.17 2.35
N GLU A 55 -7.83 -15.31 1.51
CA GLU A 55 -7.78 -15.54 0.06
C GLU A 55 -7.00 -16.81 -0.28
N LEU A 56 -5.86 -17.03 0.38
CA LEU A 56 -5.07 -18.26 0.23
C LEU A 56 -5.86 -19.48 0.75
N ASP A 57 -6.42 -19.40 1.95
CA ASP A 57 -7.23 -20.48 2.53
C ASP A 57 -8.40 -20.84 1.61
N LEU A 58 -9.09 -19.85 1.04
CA LEU A 58 -10.18 -20.06 0.09
C LEU A 58 -9.69 -20.71 -1.19
N LEU A 59 -8.57 -20.27 -1.75
CA LEU A 59 -7.99 -20.89 -2.93
C LEU A 59 -7.68 -22.36 -2.68
N MET A 60 -7.02 -22.69 -1.56
CA MET A 60 -6.70 -24.07 -1.19
C MET A 60 -7.96 -24.93 -0.97
N LEU A 61 -9.02 -24.36 -0.42
CA LEU A 61 -10.29 -25.09 -0.25
C LEU A 61 -10.99 -25.33 -1.60
N LEU A 62 -10.98 -24.34 -2.49
CA LEU A 62 -11.76 -24.35 -3.73
C LEU A 62 -11.02 -25.00 -4.90
N GLU A 63 -9.68 -25.00 -4.91
CA GLU A 63 -8.90 -25.56 -6.02
C GLU A 63 -9.15 -27.06 -6.21
N GLU A 64 -9.61 -27.76 -5.17
CA GLU A 64 -9.99 -29.17 -5.25
C GLU A 64 -11.07 -29.46 -6.32
N GLU A 65 -11.88 -28.45 -6.66
CA GLU A 65 -12.95 -28.53 -7.66
C GLU A 65 -12.47 -28.22 -9.09
N ALA A 66 -11.23 -27.76 -9.25
CA ALA A 66 -10.65 -27.47 -10.55
C ALA A 66 -10.23 -28.76 -11.30
N PRO A 67 -10.30 -28.78 -12.64
CA PRO A 67 -9.77 -29.89 -13.44
C PRO A 67 -8.29 -30.17 -13.12
N GLN A 68 -7.89 -31.44 -13.10
CA GLN A 68 -6.50 -31.85 -12.81
C GLN A 68 -5.48 -31.11 -13.69
N VAL A 69 -5.79 -30.95 -14.98
CA VAL A 69 -4.93 -30.24 -15.93
C VAL A 69 -4.66 -28.78 -15.52
N GLU A 70 -5.61 -28.11 -14.86
CA GLU A 70 -5.42 -26.75 -14.35
C GLU A 70 -4.59 -26.73 -13.07
N ARG A 71 -4.81 -27.70 -12.16
CA ARG A 71 -4.03 -27.83 -10.92
C ARG A 71 -2.55 -28.16 -11.18
N ASP A 72 -2.28 -28.88 -12.26
CA ASP A 72 -0.91 -29.26 -12.66
C ASP A 72 -0.19 -28.15 -13.46
N ARG A 73 -0.87 -27.03 -13.78
CA ARG A 73 -0.21 -25.93 -14.51
C ARG A 73 0.89 -25.30 -13.66
N PRO A 74 2.06 -25.00 -14.26
CA PRO A 74 3.10 -24.28 -13.55
C PRO A 74 2.66 -22.84 -13.27
N LEU A 75 3.17 -22.27 -12.19
CA LEU A 75 2.94 -20.87 -11.86
C LEU A 75 3.52 -19.97 -12.98
N PRO A 76 2.78 -18.93 -13.40
CA PRO A 76 3.32 -17.93 -14.31
C PRO A 76 4.48 -17.16 -13.64
N PRO A 77 5.32 -16.47 -14.43
CA PRO A 77 6.31 -15.55 -13.86
C PRO A 77 5.63 -14.48 -13.01
N GLU A 78 6.34 -14.00 -11.99
CA GLU A 78 5.85 -12.93 -11.12
C GLU A 78 5.48 -11.69 -11.94
N THR A 79 4.24 -11.22 -11.75
CA THR A 79 3.75 -9.96 -12.33
C THR A 79 3.83 -8.84 -11.29
N PRO A 80 3.98 -7.57 -11.72
CA PRO A 80 3.94 -6.44 -10.81
C PRO A 80 2.67 -6.45 -9.97
N ALA A 81 2.80 -6.20 -8.66
CA ALA A 81 1.67 -6.19 -7.76
C ALA A 81 0.64 -5.13 -8.17
N MET A 82 -0.63 -5.52 -8.21
CA MET A 82 -1.74 -4.60 -8.43
C MET A 82 -2.00 -3.74 -7.18
N GLU A 83 -2.66 -2.61 -7.38
CA GLU A 83 -3.14 -1.77 -6.29
C GLU A 83 -4.19 -2.51 -5.46
N ARG A 84 -4.15 -2.30 -4.14
CA ARG A 84 -5.11 -2.89 -3.20
C ARG A 84 -6.32 -1.98 -3.10
N GLU A 85 -7.46 -2.44 -3.59
CA GLU A 85 -8.73 -1.70 -3.50
C GLU A 85 -9.46 -1.97 -2.17
N GLY A 86 -9.31 -3.18 -1.64
CA GLY A 86 -9.98 -3.65 -0.43
C GLY A 86 -9.21 -3.29 0.84
N GLU A 87 -8.07 -3.94 1.05
CA GLU A 87 -7.25 -3.76 2.26
C GLU A 87 -6.58 -2.38 2.32
N ALA A 88 -6.07 -2.03 3.50
CA ALA A 88 -5.32 -0.80 3.68
C ALA A 88 -4.06 -0.76 2.81
N SER A 89 -3.76 0.36 2.14
CA SER A 89 -2.53 0.55 1.37
C SER A 89 -1.29 0.64 2.28
N THR A 90 -0.09 0.70 1.70
CA THR A 90 1.15 0.84 2.50
C THR A 90 1.21 2.21 3.17
N GLY A 91 0.78 3.24 2.46
CA GLY A 91 0.65 4.61 2.93
C GLY A 91 -0.44 4.80 3.98
N GLU A 92 -1.55 4.05 3.89
CA GLU A 92 -2.56 4.03 4.95
C GLU A 92 -2.01 3.42 6.24
N ILE A 93 -1.24 2.32 6.15
CA ILE A 93 -0.52 1.75 7.29
C ILE A 93 0.47 2.76 7.87
N ALA A 94 1.28 3.40 7.03
CA ALA A 94 2.24 4.40 7.49
C ALA A 94 1.54 5.58 8.20
N THR A 95 0.40 6.02 7.67
CA THR A 95 -0.44 7.06 8.28
C THR A 95 -0.96 6.63 9.64
N ALA A 96 -1.53 5.43 9.76
CA ALA A 96 -2.05 4.91 11.03
C ALA A 96 -0.95 4.78 12.09
N ILE A 97 0.25 4.33 11.72
CA ILE A 97 1.41 4.27 12.63
C ILE A 97 1.78 5.69 13.08
N ALA A 98 1.85 6.66 12.16
CA ALA A 98 2.19 8.04 12.50
C ALA A 98 1.18 8.70 13.45
N GLU A 99 -0.11 8.37 13.30
CA GLU A 99 -1.18 8.78 14.21
C GLU A 99 -1.06 8.11 15.57
N PHE A 100 -0.84 6.81 15.63
CA PHE A 100 -0.60 6.09 16.88
C PHE A 100 0.59 6.68 17.65
N LEU A 101 1.73 6.90 16.98
CA LEU A 101 2.92 7.53 17.57
C LEU A 101 2.63 8.94 18.11
N ALA A 102 1.63 9.65 17.58
CA ALA A 102 1.21 10.93 18.14
C ALA A 102 0.64 10.79 19.55
N THR A 103 -0.13 9.74 19.79
CA THR A 103 -0.82 9.52 21.07
C THR A 103 0.17 9.22 22.19
N VAL A 104 1.27 8.53 21.89
CA VAL A 104 2.32 8.15 22.86
C VAL A 104 3.45 9.17 22.99
N LYS A 105 3.38 10.31 22.27
CA LYS A 105 4.43 11.36 22.29
C LYS A 105 4.77 11.85 23.71
N HIS A 106 3.77 11.94 24.58
CA HIS A 106 3.94 12.40 25.96
C HIS A 106 4.76 11.45 26.84
N ARG A 107 4.97 10.21 26.39
CA ARG A 107 5.78 9.19 27.07
C ARG A 107 7.26 9.22 26.67
N MET A 108 7.65 10.11 25.76
CA MET A 108 9.00 10.20 25.20
C MET A 108 9.67 11.50 25.63
N GLU A 109 10.95 11.42 25.97
CA GLU A 109 11.75 12.55 26.45
C GLU A 109 13.10 12.63 25.73
N GLY A 110 13.81 13.74 25.92
CA GLY A 110 15.17 13.93 25.40
C GLY A 110 15.32 13.57 23.91
N HIS A 111 16.29 12.71 23.62
CA HIS A 111 16.59 12.26 22.26
C HIS A 111 15.47 11.43 21.63
N ASP A 112 14.74 10.62 22.41
CA ASP A 112 13.66 9.76 21.90
C ASP A 112 12.49 10.59 21.37
N ARG A 113 12.20 11.74 22.01
CA ARG A 113 11.19 12.68 21.51
C ARG A 113 11.56 13.27 20.15
N PHE A 114 12.84 13.48 19.90
CA PHE A 114 13.35 13.89 18.59
C PHE A 114 13.22 12.74 17.58
N GLN A 115 13.65 11.53 17.92
CA GLN A 115 13.52 10.36 17.04
C GLN A 115 12.06 10.05 16.69
N LEU A 116 11.12 10.24 17.61
CA LEU A 116 9.68 10.11 17.34
C LEU A 116 9.21 11.10 16.27
N ALA A 117 9.70 12.34 16.29
CA ALA A 117 9.37 13.34 15.26
C ALA A 117 9.96 12.94 13.90
N VAL A 118 11.19 12.42 13.88
CA VAL A 118 11.85 11.90 12.67
C VAL A 118 11.08 10.71 12.09
N ALA A 119 10.74 9.72 12.91
CA ALA A 119 9.99 8.54 12.49
C ALA A 119 8.64 8.92 11.88
N ARG A 120 7.92 9.86 12.49
CA ARG A 120 6.64 10.36 11.94
C ARG A 120 6.81 11.10 10.63
N ASN A 121 7.91 11.84 10.46
CA ASN A 121 8.21 12.50 9.20
C ASN A 121 8.48 11.48 8.08
N ALA A 122 9.29 10.46 8.37
CA ALA A 122 9.58 9.35 7.45
C ALA A 122 8.32 8.56 7.05
N LEU A 123 7.43 8.25 8.01
CA LEU A 123 6.14 7.62 7.71
C LEU A 123 5.27 8.50 6.80
N GLY A 124 5.32 9.82 6.99
CA GLY A 124 4.66 10.77 6.09
C GLY A 124 5.25 10.77 4.68
N MET A 125 6.57 10.54 4.51
CA MET A 125 7.20 10.38 3.19
C MET A 125 6.62 9.16 2.48
N ILE A 126 6.63 7.99 3.15
CA ILE A 126 6.05 6.73 2.61
C ILE A 126 4.60 6.93 2.15
N ALA A 127 3.77 7.57 2.98
CA ALA A 127 2.36 7.80 2.64
C ALA A 127 2.17 8.70 1.40
N ARG A 128 2.98 9.77 1.27
CA ARG A 128 2.89 10.67 0.12
C ARG A 128 3.52 10.09 -1.14
N GLU A 129 4.60 9.31 -1.02
CA GLU A 129 5.23 8.63 -2.14
C GLU A 129 4.27 7.66 -2.83
N GLU A 130 3.56 6.82 -2.05
CA GLU A 130 2.55 5.90 -2.59
C GLU A 130 1.42 6.68 -3.28
N ALA A 131 0.88 7.72 -2.62
CA ALA A 131 -0.19 8.54 -3.19
C ALA A 131 0.21 9.32 -4.46
N ALA A 132 1.50 9.66 -4.61
CA ALA A 132 1.99 10.40 -5.76
C ALA A 132 2.26 9.51 -6.98
N GLY A 133 2.40 8.19 -6.81
CA GLY A 133 2.66 7.24 -7.91
C GLY A 133 3.91 7.56 -8.74
N VAL A 134 4.87 8.29 -8.16
CA VAL A 134 6.02 8.82 -8.90
C VAL A 134 7.04 7.71 -9.14
N ALA A 135 7.25 7.33 -10.40
CA ALA A 135 8.38 6.49 -10.79
C ALA A 135 9.70 7.21 -10.42
N ILE A 136 10.40 6.68 -9.42
CA ILE A 136 11.55 7.33 -8.77
C ILE A 136 12.81 7.31 -9.67
N ALA A 137 12.87 6.39 -10.65
CA ALA A 137 13.99 6.24 -11.56
C ALA A 137 13.55 5.82 -12.97
N ASP A 138 14.32 6.26 -13.97
CA ASP A 138 14.13 5.95 -15.39
C ASP A 138 15.53 5.72 -16.00
N ARG A 139 15.99 4.46 -15.89
CA ARG A 139 17.37 4.08 -16.26
C ARG A 139 17.65 4.33 -17.74
N ASP A 140 16.70 3.98 -18.59
CA ASP A 140 16.84 4.09 -20.04
C ASP A 140 16.93 5.55 -20.46
N LEU A 141 16.08 6.42 -19.89
CA LEU A 141 16.19 7.86 -20.11
C LEU A 141 17.52 8.42 -19.60
N ALA A 142 17.97 8.01 -18.41
CA ALA A 142 19.25 8.46 -17.86
C ALA A 142 20.43 8.05 -18.76
N GLN A 143 20.43 6.82 -19.28
CA GLN A 143 21.45 6.34 -20.20
C GLN A 143 21.41 7.08 -21.54
N ALA A 144 20.22 7.34 -22.09
CA ALA A 144 20.07 8.06 -23.35
C ALA A 144 20.56 9.52 -23.24
N LEU A 145 20.29 10.19 -22.12
CA LEU A 145 20.81 11.52 -21.83
C LEU A 145 22.34 11.52 -21.71
N LEU A 146 22.93 10.54 -21.00
CA LEU A 146 24.39 10.41 -20.86
C LEU A 146 25.07 10.09 -22.19
N ALA A 147 24.43 9.30 -23.05
CA ALA A 147 24.92 8.95 -24.38
C ALA A 147 24.73 10.09 -25.40
N GLY A 148 24.02 11.17 -25.03
CA GLY A 148 23.70 12.28 -25.94
C GLY A 148 22.71 11.92 -27.05
N THR A 149 22.02 10.79 -26.95
CA THR A 149 21.01 10.35 -27.94
C THR A 149 19.64 10.99 -27.69
N ARG A 150 19.46 11.59 -26.52
CA ARG A 150 18.30 12.40 -26.13
C ARG A 150 18.81 13.65 -25.42
N ASP A 151 18.06 14.74 -25.50
CA ASP A 151 18.34 15.97 -24.76
C ASP A 151 17.05 16.73 -24.40
N LEU A 152 17.17 17.93 -23.84
CA LEU A 152 16.02 18.74 -23.44
C LEU A 152 15.20 19.30 -24.62
N ALA A 153 15.70 19.25 -25.85
CA ALA A 153 14.95 19.63 -27.05
C ALA A 153 13.91 18.56 -27.43
N ASP A 154 14.03 17.34 -26.88
CA ASP A 154 13.05 16.29 -27.08
C ASP A 154 11.63 16.73 -26.65
N PRO A 155 10.64 16.59 -27.54
CA PRO A 155 9.26 16.98 -27.25
C PRO A 155 8.72 16.40 -25.93
N GLY A 156 8.30 17.30 -25.04
CA GLY A 156 7.69 16.98 -23.75
C GLY A 156 8.66 16.45 -22.68
N LEU A 157 9.95 16.26 -22.95
CA LEU A 157 10.88 15.72 -21.96
C LEU A 157 11.03 16.64 -20.75
N LEU A 158 11.32 17.93 -20.98
CA LEU A 158 11.46 18.91 -19.91
C LEU A 158 10.19 19.00 -19.04
N ALA A 159 9.01 18.95 -19.66
CA ALA A 159 7.73 18.97 -18.94
C ALA A 159 7.57 17.74 -18.02
N ARG A 160 7.91 16.54 -18.50
CA ARG A 160 7.89 15.31 -17.70
C ARG A 160 8.89 15.37 -16.55
N LEU A 161 10.11 15.84 -16.79
CA LEU A 161 11.14 16.00 -15.76
C LEU A 161 10.70 16.97 -14.66
N ARG A 162 10.14 18.12 -15.04
CA ARG A 162 9.57 19.10 -14.08
C ARG A 162 8.45 18.47 -13.24
N ARG A 163 7.52 17.76 -13.88
CA ARG A 163 6.42 17.08 -13.17
C ARG A 163 6.95 16.04 -12.18
N ARG A 164 7.91 15.21 -12.59
CA ARG A 164 8.57 14.21 -11.71
C ARG A 164 9.29 14.89 -10.54
N ALA A 165 10.05 15.96 -10.79
CA ALA A 165 10.77 16.70 -9.75
C ALA A 165 9.82 17.34 -8.73
N LEU A 166 8.74 17.99 -9.19
CA LEU A 166 7.71 18.56 -8.32
C LEU A 166 7.03 17.47 -7.46
N GLY A 167 6.66 16.34 -8.08
CA GLY A 167 6.02 15.23 -7.39
C GLY A 167 6.92 14.63 -6.30
N LYS A 168 8.18 14.32 -6.66
CA LYS A 168 9.16 13.76 -5.73
C LYS A 168 9.41 14.70 -4.55
N LEU A 169 9.69 15.98 -4.80
CA LEU A 169 9.96 16.93 -3.74
C LEU A 169 8.74 17.18 -2.84
N ALA A 170 7.52 17.17 -3.40
CA ALA A 170 6.30 17.28 -2.61
C ALA A 170 6.07 16.06 -1.70
N ALA A 171 6.48 14.87 -2.14
CA ALA A 171 6.43 13.67 -1.31
C ALA A 171 7.49 13.72 -0.18
N ASP A 172 8.75 14.02 -0.52
CA ASP A 172 9.86 13.99 0.43
C ASP A 172 9.79 15.16 1.43
N ILE A 173 9.74 16.40 0.92
CA ILE A 173 9.92 17.63 1.69
C ILE A 173 8.88 18.68 1.24
N PRO A 174 7.59 18.50 1.59
CA PRO A 174 6.50 19.37 1.12
C PRO A 174 6.62 20.84 1.54
N LYS A 175 7.44 21.14 2.56
CA LYS A 175 7.66 22.49 3.08
C LYS A 175 8.94 23.14 2.56
N TYR A 176 9.62 22.53 1.58
CA TYR A 176 10.83 23.12 1.00
C TYR A 176 10.49 24.43 0.27
N PRO A 177 11.13 25.58 0.59
CA PRO A 177 10.72 26.88 0.06
C PRO A 177 10.67 26.97 -1.47
N ALA A 178 11.65 26.37 -2.17
CA ALA A 178 11.70 26.44 -3.62
C ALA A 178 10.60 25.61 -4.32
N LEU A 179 9.92 24.71 -3.60
CA LEU A 179 8.78 23.96 -4.17
C LEU A 179 7.65 24.91 -4.57
N ALA A 180 7.33 25.90 -3.74
CA ALA A 180 6.30 26.89 -4.03
C ALA A 180 6.70 27.76 -5.24
N SER A 181 7.94 28.25 -5.26
CA SER A 181 8.46 29.03 -6.39
C SER A 181 8.44 28.24 -7.71
N ALA A 182 8.82 26.95 -7.68
CA ALA A 182 8.81 26.09 -8.86
C ALA A 182 7.39 25.79 -9.36
N LYS A 183 6.41 25.59 -8.45
CA LYS A 183 4.99 25.44 -8.82
C LYS A 183 4.47 26.69 -9.50
N ALA A 184 4.63 27.87 -8.87
CA ALA A 184 4.20 29.14 -9.44
C ALA A 184 4.80 29.38 -10.85
N GLN A 185 6.08 29.05 -11.03
CA GLN A 185 6.76 29.21 -12.32
C GLN A 185 6.29 28.22 -13.40
N TRP A 186 6.02 26.96 -13.05
CA TRP A 186 5.82 25.89 -14.04
C TRP A 186 4.37 25.46 -14.24
N THR A 187 3.48 25.71 -13.27
CA THR A 187 2.05 25.38 -13.36
C THR A 187 1.16 26.63 -13.40
N GLY A 188 1.68 27.80 -12.99
CA GLY A 188 0.88 29.03 -12.88
C GLY A 188 -0.10 29.02 -11.70
N GLU A 189 -0.07 27.99 -10.85
CA GLU A 189 -0.85 27.93 -9.62
C GLU A 189 -0.15 28.75 -8.54
N SER A 190 -0.86 29.77 -8.00
CA SER A 190 -0.41 30.59 -6.87
C SER A 190 -0.86 30.01 -5.53
#